data_AF-A0A355C6N1-F1
#
_entry.id   AF-A0A355C6N1-F1
#
_cell.length_a   1.000
_cell.length_b   1.000
_cell.length_c   1.000
_cell.angle_alpha   90.00
_cell.angle_beta   90.00
_cell.angle_gamma   90.00
#
_symmetry.space_group_name_H-M   'P 1'
#
loop_
_entity.id
_entity.type
_entity.pdbx_description
1 polymer ?
#
loop_
_entity_poly.entity_id
_entity_poly.type
_entity_poly.pdbx_seq_one_letter_code
_entity_poly.pdbx_strand_id
1 'polypeptide(L)' 'QNRGGVGAKGSQTRDEDFVEYIYPATNHNYMLFFTQKGKCYWLKVYEIPEGTKTSKGRAIQNLL' A
#
# COMPACT_ATOMS: atom_id res chain seq x y z
N GLN A 1 -16.12 -21.23 26.85
CA GLN A 1 -15.93 -21.81 25.50
C GLN A 1 -16.47 -20.81 24.49
N ASN A 2 -15.80 -20.25 23.50
CA ASN A 2 -14.51 -20.51 22.88
C ASN A 2 -14.00 -19.13 22.41
N ARG A 3 -13.07 -18.48 23.13
CA ARG A 3 -12.37 -17.29 22.62
C ARG A 3 -11.27 -17.79 21.68
N GLY A 4 -11.68 -18.19 20.49
CA GLY A 4 -10.84 -18.80 19.47
C GLY A 4 -11.20 -18.26 18.10
N GLY A 5 -11.25 -16.93 17.95
CA GLY A 5 -11.28 -16.29 16.64
C GLY A 5 -9.90 -16.46 16.02
N VAL A 6 -9.69 -17.57 15.30
CA VAL A 6 -8.50 -17.75 14.47
C VAL A 6 -8.56 -16.64 13.42
N GLY A 7 -7.67 -15.65 13.57
CA GLY A 7 -7.54 -14.54 12.64
C GLY A 7 -7.50 -15.05 11.21
N ALA A 8 -8.20 -14.35 10.31
CA ALA A 8 -8.24 -14.70 8.91
C ALA A 8 -6.81 -14.94 8.40
N LYS A 9 -6.50 -16.18 8.04
CA LYS A 9 -5.23 -16.55 7.39
C LYS A 9 -5.23 -15.94 5.99
N GLY A 10 -4.91 -14.66 5.92
CA GLY A 10 -4.67 -13.93 4.68
C GLY A 10 -3.31 -14.32 4.13
N SER A 11 -3.33 -15.30 3.22
CA SER A 11 -2.25 -15.66 2.31
C SER A 11 -0.99 -16.29 2.93
N GLN A 12 -0.48 -17.33 2.26
CA GLN A 12 0.75 -18.03 2.62
C GLN A 12 1.93 -17.05 2.63
N THR A 13 2.65 -17.05 3.75
CA THR A 13 3.92 -16.38 3.96
C THR A 13 4.93 -16.87 2.93
N ARG A 14 5.03 -16.15 1.81
CA ARG A 14 6.27 -16.03 1.03
C ARG A 14 6.63 -14.55 1.11
N ASP A 15 7.60 -14.31 1.98
CA ASP A 15 8.24 -13.03 2.32
C ASP A 15 7.36 -12.10 3.14
N GLU A 16 7.94 -11.55 4.22
CA GLU A 16 7.31 -10.69 5.23
C GLU A 16 6.97 -9.32 4.64
N ASP A 17 6.03 -9.28 3.70
CA ASP A 17 5.46 -8.03 3.18
C ASP A 17 4.45 -7.50 4.21
N PHE A 18 4.90 -6.56 5.04
CA PHE A 18 4.06 -5.87 6.01
C PHE A 18 3.79 -4.44 5.53
N VAL A 19 2.62 -3.92 5.89
CA VAL A 19 2.25 -2.55 5.55
C VAL A 19 3.09 -1.58 6.37
N GLU A 20 4.03 -0.89 5.73
CA GLU A 20 4.89 0.11 6.38
C GLU A 20 4.15 1.45 6.61
N TYR A 21 3.33 1.87 5.65
CA TYR A 21 2.63 3.16 5.70
C TYR A 21 1.15 3.04 5.32
N ILE A 22 0.29 3.70 6.09
CA ILE A 22 -1.14 3.87 5.79
C ILE A 22 -1.46 5.36 5.89
N TYR A 23 -1.92 5.95 4.78
CA TYR A 23 -2.32 7.34 4.73
C TYR A 23 -3.80 7.46 4.35
N PRO A 24 -4.63 8.15 5.14
CA PRO A 24 -5.92 8.60 4.67
C PRO A 24 -5.71 9.73 3.65
N ALA A 25 -6.23 9.56 2.43
CA ALA A 25 -6.12 10.56 1.37
C ALA A 25 -7.44 10.66 0.60
N THR A 26 -7.66 11.80 -0.09
CA THR A 26 -8.81 11.97 -1.00
C THR A 26 -8.34 11.93 -2.45
N ASN A 27 -9.19 11.46 -3.36
CA ASN A 27 -8.83 11.20 -4.77
C ASN A 27 -8.23 12.40 -5.52
N HIS A 28 -8.59 13.63 -5.15
CA HIS A 28 -8.10 14.84 -5.82
C HIS A 28 -6.86 15.44 -5.16
N ASN A 29 -6.30 14.80 -4.13
CA ASN A 29 -5.04 15.24 -3.54
C ASN A 29 -3.84 14.77 -4.38
N TYR A 30 -2.71 15.45 -4.18
CA TYR A 30 -1.41 15.03 -4.69
C TYR A 30 -0.67 14.28 -3.60
N MET A 31 -0.08 13.14 -3.96
CA MET A 31 0.89 12.44 -3.12
C MET A 31 2.29 12.76 -3.62
N LEU A 32 3.15 13.23 -2.71
CA LEU A 32 4.53 13.60 -3.01
C LEU A 32 5.48 12.50 -2.53
N PHE A 33 6.37 12.06 -3.41
CA PHE A 33 7.35 11.01 -3.15
C PHE A 33 8.75 11.61 -3.14
N PHE A 34 9.41 11.54 -1.99
CA PHE A 34 10.79 12.00 -1.82
C PHE A 34 11.73 10.80 -1.88
N THR A 35 12.67 10.85 -2.81
CA THR A 35 13.68 9.80 -2.97
C THR A 35 14.96 10.14 -2.20
N GLN A 36 15.74 9.12 -1.85
CA GLN A 36 17.05 9.29 -1.21
C GLN A 36 18.03 10.13 -2.05
N LYS A 37 17.83 10.22 -3.37
CA LYS A 37 18.63 11.05 -4.28
C LYS A 37 18.21 12.52 -4.30
N GLY A 38 17.29 12.94 -3.42
CA GLY A 38 16.79 14.31 -3.35
C GLY A 38 15.81 14.68 -4.47
N LYS A 39 15.30 13.71 -5.23
CA LYS A 39 14.26 13.96 -6.24
C LYS A 39 12.88 13.91 -5.59
N CYS A 40 12.00 14.80 -6.03
CA CYS A 40 10.58 14.84 -5.67
C CYS A 40 9.75 14.46 -6.89
N TYR A 41 8.84 13.51 -6.71
CA TYR A 41 7.82 13.15 -7.68
C TYR A 41 6.45 13.42 -7.10
N TRP A 42 5.46 13.66 -7.94
CA TRP A 42 4.08 13.81 -7.52
C TRP A 42 3.15 13.01 -8.42
N LEU A 43 2.13 12.44 -7.82
CA LEU A 43 1.08 11.70 -8.52
C LEU A 43 -0.26 12.11 -7.91
N LYS A 44 -1.33 12.19 -8.72
CA LYS A 44 -2.67 12.37 -8.16
C LYS A 44 -3.13 11.05 -7.56
N VAL A 45 -3.81 11.11 -6.42
CA VAL A 45 -4.22 9.90 -5.67
C VAL A 45 -5.07 8.95 -6.52
N TYR A 46 -5.94 9.47 -7.39
CA TYR A 46 -6.75 8.63 -8.27
C TYR A 46 -5.94 7.85 -9.34
N GLU A 47 -4.69 8.21 -9.59
CA GLU A 47 -3.82 7.51 -10.55
C GLU A 47 -3.19 6.25 -9.92
N ILE A 48 -3.29 6.11 -8.59
CA ILE A 48 -2.86 4.90 -7.88
C ILE A 48 -3.88 3.79 -8.15
N PRO A 49 -3.45 2.61 -8.62
CA PRO A 49 -4.35 1.50 -8.89
C PRO A 49 -5.02 1.02 -7.61
N GLU A 50 -6.35 0.99 -7.61
CA GLU A 50 -7.13 0.43 -6.51
C GLU A 50 -6.90 -1.08 -6.42
N GLY A 51 -6.47 -1.55 -5.25
CA GLY A 51 -6.26 -2.96 -4.95
C GLY A 51 -7.26 -3.48 -3.92
N THR A 52 -7.51 -4.78 -3.93
CA THR A 52 -8.22 -5.41 -2.81
C THR A 52 -7.28 -5.49 -1.60
N LYS A 53 -7.83 -5.53 -0.38
CA LYS A 53 -7.08 -5.66 0.88
C LYS A 53 -6.13 -6.87 0.92
N THR A 54 -6.38 -7.88 0.08
CA THR A 54 -5.57 -9.09 -0.05
C THR A 54 -4.63 -9.07 -1.26
N SER A 55 -4.71 -8.06 -2.12
CA SER A 55 -3.82 -7.92 -3.26
C SER A 55 -2.47 -7.35 -2.81
N LYS A 56 -1.39 -7.78 -3.47
CA LYS A 56 -0.03 -7.26 -3.23
C LYS A 56 0.19 -5.82 -3.74
N GLY A 57 -0.85 -5.19 -4.31
CA GLY A 57 -0.73 -3.88 -4.95
C GLY A 57 0.20 -3.89 -6.18
N ARG A 58 0.75 -2.73 -6.51
CA ARG A 58 1.76 -2.54 -7.57
C ARG A 58 3.02 -1.93 -6.95
N ALA A 59 4.19 -2.30 -7.45
CA ALA A 59 5.45 -1.71 -7.04
C ALA A 59 5.45 -0.20 -7.33
N ILE A 60 5.79 0.61 -6.34
CA ILE A 60 5.83 2.09 -6.44
C ILE A 60 6.77 2.58 -7.54
N GLN A 61 7.84 1.82 -7.83
CA GLN A 61 8.78 2.10 -8.90
C GLN A 61 8.16 2.05 -10.31
N ASN A 62 7.02 1.36 -10.47
CA ASN A 62 6.32 1.30 -11.76
C ASN A 62 5.29 2.44 -11.91
N LEU A 63 5.04 3.21 -10.85
CA LEU A 63 4.09 4.33 -10.82
C LEU A 63 4.80 5.70 -10.94
N LEU A 64 6.14 5.73 -10.80
CA LEU A 64 7.00 6.92 -10.84
C LEU A 64 7.98 6.86 -12.00
#